data_AF-A0A0M2NR58-F1
#
_entry.id   AF-A0A0M2NR58-F1
#
_cell.length_a   1.000
_cell.length_b   1.000
_cell.length_c   1.000
_cell.angle_alpha   90.00
_cell.angle_beta   90.00
_cell.angle_gamma   90.00
#
_symmetry.space_group_name_H-M   'P 1'
#
loop_
_entity.id
_entity.type
_entity.pdbx_description
1 polymer ?
#
loop_
_entity_poly.entity_id
_entity_poly.type
_entity_poly.pdbx_seq_one_letter_code
_entity_poly.pdbx_strand_id
1 'polypeptide(L)'
;MNYETGFQLGVMEARLKKMRKQRDEYKKQRDELIVDIGKLRERNKELEKKASAWDRYCKSVEKDLINEFGNDDERVKFGMELNNKTFMEEDTNE
;
A
#
# COMPACT_ATOMS: atom_id res chain seq x y z
N MET A 1 12.66 -58.16 5.07
CA MET A 1 13.11 -56.79 5.41
C MET A 1 13.68 -56.84 6.83
N ASN A 2 14.92 -56.40 7.08
CA ASN A 2 15.48 -56.44 8.44
C ASN A 2 14.94 -55.25 9.27
N TYR A 3 14.96 -55.39 10.60
CA TYR A 3 14.41 -54.39 11.54
C TYR A 3 14.99 -52.99 11.32
N GLU A 4 16.29 -52.92 11.06
CA GLU A 4 17.03 -51.66 10.87
C GLU A 4 16.63 -50.91 9.59
N THR A 5 16.37 -51.64 8.50
CA THR A 5 15.86 -51.07 7.24
C THR A 5 14.43 -50.56 7.42
N GLY A 6 13.59 -51.28 8.16
CA GLY A 6 12.23 -50.83 8.49
C GLY A 6 12.22 -49.55 9.35
N PHE A 7 13.10 -49.49 10.35
CA PHE A 7 13.27 -48.31 11.20
C PHE A 7 13.73 -47.07 10.40
N GLN A 8 14.74 -47.23 9.52
CA GLN A 8 15.23 -46.14 8.67
C GLN A 8 14.14 -45.62 7.71
N LEU A 9 13.34 -46.51 7.11
CA LEU A 9 12.21 -46.14 6.26
C LEU A 9 11.14 -45.34 7.04
N GLY A 10 10.81 -45.76 8.26
CA GLY A 10 9.87 -45.03 9.12
C GLY A 10 10.35 -43.62 9.48
N VAL A 11 11.64 -43.46 9.79
CA VAL A 11 12.25 -42.13 10.03
C VAL A 11 12.19 -41.26 8.78
N MET A 12 12.48 -41.82 7.62
CA MET A 12 12.42 -41.11 6.34
C MET A 12 11.00 -40.64 6.02
N GLU A 13 9.99 -41.49 6.22
CA GLU A 13 8.59 -41.14 6.01
C GLU A 13 8.13 -40.03 6.95
N ALA A 14 8.51 -40.08 8.23
CA ALA A 14 8.23 -39.03 9.20
C ALA A 14 8.85 -37.68 8.80
N ARG A 15 10.10 -37.69 8.31
CA ARG A 15 10.78 -36.49 7.77
C ARG A 15 10.05 -35.95 6.54
N LEU A 16 9.67 -36.80 5.60
CA LEU A 16 8.92 -36.40 4.40
C LEU A 16 7.56 -35.79 4.76
N LYS A 17 6.84 -36.37 5.72
CA LYS A 17 5.56 -35.84 6.21
C LYS A 17 5.73 -34.45 6.82
N LYS A 18 6.79 -34.23 7.61
CA LYS A 18 7.12 -32.91 8.17
C LYS A 18 7.41 -31.87 7.08
N MET A 19 8.24 -32.24 6.10
CA MET A 19 8.57 -31.32 4.98
C MET A 19 7.34 -30.96 4.13
N ARG A 20 6.43 -31.91 3.88
CA ARG A 20 5.18 -31.63 3.16
C ARG A 20 4.31 -30.62 3.89
N LYS A 21 4.14 -30.79 5.21
CA LYS A 21 3.38 -29.83 6.04
C LYS A 21 3.96 -28.43 5.97
N GLN A 22 5.27 -28.29 6.17
CA GLN A 22 5.94 -26.98 6.10
C GLN A 22 5.76 -26.34 4.72
N ARG A 23 5.94 -27.12 3.64
CA ARG A 23 5.72 -26.62 2.27
C ARG A 23 4.28 -26.12 2.07
N ASP A 24 3.29 -26.84 2.56
CA ASP A 24 1.89 -26.48 2.38
C ASP A 24 1.51 -25.25 3.23
N GLU A 25 2.09 -25.10 4.43
CA GLU A 25 2.00 -23.89 5.26
C GLU A 25 2.60 -22.67 4.55
N TYR A 26 3.82 -22.81 3.99
CA TYR A 26 4.46 -21.72 3.23
C TYR A 26 3.67 -21.34 1.97
N LYS A 27 3.08 -22.31 1.28
CA LYS A 27 2.19 -22.03 0.14
C LYS A 27 0.99 -21.21 0.56
N LYS A 28 0.35 -21.57 1.67
CA LYS A 28 -0.80 -20.84 2.21
C LYS A 28 -0.44 -19.39 2.55
N GLN A 29 0.66 -19.19 3.27
CA GLN A 29 1.16 -17.84 3.61
C GLN A 29 1.47 -17.01 2.35
N ARG A 30 2.09 -17.63 1.35
CA ARG A 30 2.37 -16.97 0.08
C ARG A 30 1.08 -16.54 -0.62
N ASP A 31 0.08 -17.42 -0.68
CA ASP A 31 -1.18 -17.12 -1.36
C ASP A 31 -1.95 -16.00 -0.64
N GLU A 32 -1.93 -15.97 0.71
CA GLU A 32 -2.46 -14.86 1.52
C GLU A 32 -1.74 -13.53 1.22
N LEU A 33 -0.41 -13.53 1.18
CA LEU A 33 0.39 -12.34 0.83
C LEU A 33 0.11 -11.84 -0.58
N ILE A 34 -0.09 -12.74 -1.55
CA ILE A 34 -0.44 -12.35 -2.92
C ILE A 34 -1.78 -11.62 -2.96
N VAL A 35 -2.77 -12.12 -2.21
CA VAL A 35 -4.09 -11.50 -2.12
C VAL A 35 -3.98 -10.09 -1.51
N ASP A 36 -3.23 -9.94 -0.44
CA ASP A 36 -3.09 -8.64 0.22
C ASP A 36 -2.29 -7.63 -0.61
N ILE A 37 -1.25 -8.07 -1.31
CA ILE A 37 -0.54 -7.24 -2.31
C ILE A 37 -1.51 -6.78 -3.41
N GLY A 38 -2.44 -7.65 -3.85
CA GLY A 38 -3.49 -7.30 -4.80
C GLY A 38 -4.35 -6.13 -4.31
N LYS A 39 -4.86 -6.23 -3.07
CA LYS A 39 -5.68 -5.17 -2.44
C LYS A 39 -4.90 -3.86 -2.29
N LEU A 40 -3.62 -3.94 -1.91
CA LEU A 40 -2.77 -2.75 -1.77
C LEU A 40 -2.54 -2.06 -3.11
N ARG A 41 -2.33 -2.82 -4.19
CA ARG A 41 -2.18 -2.25 -5.54
C ARG A 41 -3.44 -1.53 -6.01
N GLU A 42 -4.62 -2.10 -5.72
CA GLU A 42 -5.90 -1.46 -6.05
C GLU A 42 -6.09 -0.15 -5.29
N ARG A 43 -5.86 -0.16 -3.96
CA ARG A 43 -5.90 1.06 -3.14
C ARG A 43 -4.90 2.12 -3.60
N ASN A 44 -3.67 1.73 -3.94
CA ASN A 44 -2.67 2.66 -4.46
C ASN A 44 -3.12 3.31 -5.76
N LYS A 45 -3.73 2.56 -6.68
CA LYS A 45 -4.27 3.11 -7.93
C LYS A 45 -5.39 4.12 -7.67
N GLU A 46 -6.24 3.89 -6.66
CA GLU A 46 -7.25 4.86 -6.26
C GLU A 46 -6.64 6.11 -5.64
N LEU A 47 -5.61 5.96 -4.79
CA LEU A 47 -4.88 7.08 -4.21
C LEU A 47 -4.17 7.93 -5.28
N GLU A 48 -3.54 7.30 -6.28
CA GLU A 48 -2.93 8.01 -7.42
C GLU A 48 -3.96 8.84 -8.20
N LYS A 49 -5.18 8.30 -8.42
CA LYS A 49 -6.26 9.06 -9.06
C LYS A 49 -6.70 10.25 -8.20
N LYS A 50 -6.84 10.07 -6.89
CA LYS A 50 -7.20 11.14 -5.96
C LYS A 50 -6.13 12.23 -5.92
N ALA A 51 -4.86 11.84 -5.82
CA ALA A 51 -3.73 12.75 -5.85
C ALA A 51 -3.67 13.54 -7.18
N SER A 52 -3.92 12.87 -8.31
CA SER A 52 -3.99 13.54 -9.62
C SER A 52 -5.17 14.51 -9.72
N ALA A 53 -6.32 14.18 -9.15
CA ALA A 53 -7.47 15.08 -9.10
C ALA A 53 -7.20 16.29 -8.21
N TRP A 54 -6.53 16.09 -7.08
CA TRP A 54 -6.09 17.16 -6.19
C TRP A 54 -5.09 18.11 -6.87
N ASP A 55 -4.09 17.61 -7.58
CA ASP A 55 -3.14 18.45 -8.33
C ASP A 55 -3.86 19.33 -9.37
N ARG A 56 -4.85 18.79 -10.08
CA ARG A 56 -5.67 19.57 -11.01
C ARG A 56 -6.51 20.63 -10.31
N TYR A 57 -7.07 20.30 -9.15
CA TYR A 57 -7.83 21.24 -8.34
C TYR A 57 -6.94 22.40 -7.87
N CYS A 58 -5.78 22.12 -7.28
CA CYS A 58 -4.83 23.14 -6.84
C CYS A 58 -4.45 24.11 -7.97
N LYS A 59 -4.18 23.58 -9.18
CA LYS A 59 -3.89 24.40 -10.37
C LYS A 59 -5.07 25.28 -10.79
N SER A 60 -6.31 24.79 -10.63
CA SER A 60 -7.50 25.59 -10.90
C SER A 60 -7.64 26.72 -9.90
N VAL A 61 -7.48 26.42 -8.61
CA VAL A 61 -7.56 27.43 -7.53
C VAL A 61 -6.49 28.50 -7.71
N GLU A 62 -5.24 28.10 -7.96
CA GLU A 62 -4.14 29.03 -8.23
C GLU A 62 -4.47 29.96 -9.40
N LYS A 63 -5.00 29.40 -10.50
CA LYS A 63 -5.42 30.20 -11.65
C LYS A 63 -6.54 31.18 -11.30
N ASP A 64 -7.53 30.75 -10.53
CA ASP A 64 -8.64 31.60 -10.11
C ASP A 64 -8.15 32.75 -9.21
N LEU A 65 -7.24 32.45 -8.27
CA LEU A 65 -6.58 33.46 -7.42
C LEU A 65 -5.78 34.47 -8.24
N ILE A 66 -5.01 34.02 -9.24
CA ILE A 66 -4.26 34.91 -10.15
C ILE A 66 -5.22 35.78 -10.96
N ASN A 67 -6.36 35.25 -11.42
CA ASN A 67 -7.35 36.04 -12.14
C ASN A 67 -8.02 37.11 -11.27
N GLU A 68 -8.26 36.82 -9.99
CA GLU A 68 -8.88 37.74 -9.04
C GLU A 68 -7.92 38.81 -8.50
N PHE A 69 -6.69 38.41 -8.15
CA PHE A 69 -5.72 39.25 -7.46
C PHE A 69 -4.58 39.76 -8.35
N GLY A 70 -4.51 39.31 -9.60
CA GLY A 70 -3.44 39.66 -10.53
C GLY A 70 -2.09 39.08 -10.11
N ASN A 71 -1.02 39.86 -10.26
CA ASN A 71 0.35 39.45 -9.93
C ASN A 71 0.73 39.71 -8.45
N ASP A 72 -0.26 39.86 -7.55
CA ASP A 72 -0.01 39.94 -6.11
C ASP A 72 0.34 38.55 -5.56
N ASP A 73 1.62 38.19 -5.69
CA ASP A 73 2.17 36.88 -5.33
C ASP A 73 1.94 36.53 -3.85
N GLU A 74 1.91 37.53 -2.95
CA GLU A 74 1.64 37.31 -1.52
C GLU A 74 0.18 36.90 -1.27
N ARG A 75 -0.78 37.55 -1.93
CA ARG A 75 -2.21 37.18 -1.81
C ARG A 75 -2.50 35.83 -2.42
N VAL A 76 -1.92 35.51 -3.57
CA VAL A 76 -2.08 34.20 -4.22
C VAL A 76 -1.51 33.09 -3.32
N LYS A 77 -0.32 33.28 -2.77
CA LYS A 77 0.29 32.33 -1.80
C LYS A 77 -0.58 32.12 -0.57
N PHE A 78 -1.07 33.22 0.04
CA PHE A 78 -1.94 33.13 1.21
C PHE A 78 -3.26 32.40 0.90
N GLY A 79 -3.87 32.67 -0.27
CA GLY A 79 -5.07 31.96 -0.72
C GLY A 79 -4.83 30.46 -0.91
N MET A 80 -3.69 30.08 -1.48
CA MET A 80 -3.29 28.67 -1.63
C MET A 80 -3.04 28.00 -0.27
N GLU A 81 -2.43 28.69 0.70
CA GLU A 81 -2.25 28.18 2.05
C GLU A 81 -3.57 27.91 2.77
N LEU A 82 -4.54 28.84 2.67
CA LEU A 82 -5.88 28.65 3.22
C LEU A 82 -6.60 27.46 2.56
N ASN A 83 -6.49 27.33 1.24
CA ASN A 83 -7.03 26.20 0.51
C ASN A 83 -6.45 24.87 1.02
N ASN A 84 -5.12 24.78 1.14
CA ASN A 84 -4.47 23.55 1.62
C ASN A 84 -4.86 23.21 3.07
N LYS A 85 -4.96 24.20 3.96
CA LYS A 85 -5.40 24.00 5.36
C LYS A 85 -6.84 23.52 5.48
N THR A 86 -7.70 23.80 4.49
CA THR A 86 -9.11 23.39 4.53
C THR A 86 -9.27 21.88 4.30
N PHE A 87 -8.36 21.27 3.54
CA PHE A 87 -8.47 19.88 3.10
C PHE A 87 -7.42 18.93 3.68
N MET A 88 -6.33 19.46 4.24
CA MET A 88 -5.31 18.67 4.92
C MET A 88 -5.61 18.66 6.42
N GLU A 89 -5.82 17.47 6.99
CA GLU A 89 -5.80 17.30 8.44
C GLU A 89 -4.41 17.72 8.96
N GLU A 90 -4.35 18.34 10.13
CA GLU A 90 -3.07 18.46 10.82
C GLU A 90 -2.56 17.04 11.06
N ASP A 91 -1.33 16.74 10.61
CA ASP A 91 -0.68 15.47 10.92
C ASP A 91 -0.44 15.40 12.45
N THR A 92 -1.46 15.01 13.22
CA THR A 92 -1.41 14.84 14.68
C THR A 92 -0.79 13.50 15.06
N ASN A 93 0.18 13.02 14.30
CA ASN A 93 0.95 11.84 14.66
C ASN A 93 1.99 12.24 15.72
N GLU A 94 1.54 12.29 16.99
CA GLU A 94 2.39 12.25 18.19
C GLU A 94 3.00 10.86 18.39
#